data_AF-A0A3D5AY99-F1
#
_entry.id   AF-A0A3D5AY99-F1
#
_cell.length_a   1.000
_cell.length_b   1.000
_cell.length_c   1.000
_cell.angle_alpha   90.00
_cell.angle_beta   90.00
_cell.angle_gamma   90.00
#
_symmetry.space_group_name_H-M   'P 1'
#
loop_
_entity.id
_entity.type
_entity.pdbx_description
1 polymer ?
#
loop_
_entity_poly.entity_id
_entity_poly.type
_entity_poly.pdbx_seq_one_letter_code
_entity_poly.pdbx_strand_id
1 'polypeptide(L)'
;MVGMSTRHALLTLLADGAFHSGTDLGIQLGVTRAAINKAVQALQLTGLEIHCIPGRGYRLLESLDPLSTDRITGLLASRDQALEIEVLESTASTSQELIDSDREFRPCRICLAEVQLAGRGRRGRHWVASPYQNIVMSMSWTFETGPAGLAGLSLAAGTAVIKALEKFGVQGAGLKWPNDI
;
A
#
# COMPACT_ATOMS: atom_id res chain seq x y z
N MET A 1 -15.25 0.05 -11.97
CA MET A 1 -15.17 -0.61 -10.65
C MET A 1 -14.39 -1.90 -10.84
N VAL A 2 -13.12 -1.92 -10.47
CA VAL A 2 -12.39 -3.19 -10.35
C VAL A 2 -13.02 -3.90 -9.16
N GLY A 3 -13.69 -5.03 -9.39
CA GLY A 3 -14.33 -5.79 -8.32
C GLY A 3 -13.29 -6.18 -7.27
N MET A 4 -13.58 -5.91 -6.00
CA MET A 4 -12.71 -6.26 -4.89
C MET A 4 -12.46 -7.78 -4.92
N SER A 5 -11.21 -8.20 -5.03
CA SER A 5 -10.89 -9.63 -5.11
C SER A 5 -11.25 -10.35 -3.80
N THR A 6 -11.57 -11.64 -3.86
CA THR A 6 -11.83 -12.46 -2.66
C THR A 6 -10.68 -12.38 -1.66
N ARG A 7 -9.44 -12.26 -2.15
CA ARG A 7 -8.24 -12.15 -1.32
C ARG A 7 -8.22 -10.84 -0.52
N HIS A 8 -8.51 -9.71 -1.16
CA HIS A 8 -8.60 -8.42 -0.49
C HIS A 8 -9.74 -8.41 0.54
N ALA A 9 -10.91 -8.94 0.17
CA ALA A 9 -12.05 -9.04 1.08
C ALA A 9 -11.74 -9.90 2.32
N LEU A 10 -11.05 -11.01 2.11
CA LEU A 10 -10.59 -11.88 3.19
C LEU A 10 -9.61 -11.15 4.12
N LEU A 11 -8.65 -10.40 3.57
CA LEU A 11 -7.71 -9.63 4.38
C LEU A 11 -8.44 -8.63 5.28
N THR A 12 -9.41 -7.90 4.75
CA THR A 12 -10.23 -6.95 5.53
C THR A 12 -10.97 -7.62 6.68
N LEU A 13 -11.47 -8.84 6.49
CA LEU A 13 -12.16 -9.60 7.55
C LEU A 13 -11.18 -10.09 8.63
N LEU A 14 -9.97 -10.54 8.24
CA LEU A 14 -8.97 -11.03 9.17
C LEU A 14 -8.17 -9.91 9.87
N ALA A 15 -8.31 -8.67 9.41
CA ALA A 15 -7.57 -7.50 9.89
C ALA A 15 -7.76 -7.21 11.40
N ASP A 16 -8.87 -7.67 11.99
CA ASP A 16 -9.14 -7.55 13.42
C ASP A 16 -8.26 -8.44 14.32
N GLY A 17 -7.54 -9.40 13.73
CA GLY A 17 -6.70 -10.37 14.46
C GLY A 17 -7.50 -11.43 15.23
N ALA A 18 -8.83 -11.47 15.09
CA ALA A 18 -9.67 -12.49 15.70
C ALA A 18 -9.68 -13.79 14.89
N PHE A 19 -10.15 -14.87 15.51
CA PHE A 19 -10.35 -16.14 14.79
C PHE A 19 -11.66 -16.11 14.01
N HIS A 20 -11.58 -16.43 12.73
CA HIS A 20 -12.71 -16.54 11.83
C HIS A 20 -12.77 -17.94 11.22
N SER A 21 -13.92 -18.60 11.30
CA SER A 21 -14.06 -19.93 10.73
C SER A 21 -14.04 -19.87 9.19
N GLY A 22 -13.39 -20.86 8.55
CA GLY A 22 -13.34 -20.92 7.09
C GLY A 22 -14.71 -21.08 6.41
N THR A 23 -15.69 -21.63 7.14
CA THR A 23 -17.06 -21.76 6.65
C THR A 23 -17.79 -20.43 6.69
N ASP A 24 -17.67 -19.69 7.81
CA ASP A 24 -18.34 -18.38 7.97
C ASP A 24 -17.75 -17.35 7.01
N LEU A 25 -16.43 -17.34 6.84
CA LEU A 25 -15.76 -16.52 5.83
C LEU A 25 -16.26 -16.84 4.41
N GLY A 26 -16.46 -18.13 4.11
CA GLY A 26 -17.00 -18.56 2.82
C GLY A 26 -18.42 -18.05 2.60
N ILE A 27 -19.29 -18.15 3.62
CA ILE A 27 -20.66 -17.63 3.58
C ILE A 27 -20.67 -16.11 3.39
N GLN A 28 -19.90 -15.36 4.18
CA GLN A 28 -19.85 -13.90 4.12
C GLN A 28 -19.34 -13.38 2.77
N LEU A 29 -18.34 -14.06 2.20
CA LEU A 29 -17.74 -13.66 0.92
C LEU A 29 -18.44 -14.30 -0.29
N GLY A 30 -19.45 -15.16 -0.08
CA GLY A 30 -20.15 -15.86 -1.17
C GLY A 30 -19.27 -16.84 -1.95
N VAL A 31 -18.25 -17.43 -1.32
CA VAL A 31 -17.28 -18.35 -1.94
C VAL A 31 -17.18 -19.67 -1.17
N THR A 32 -16.60 -20.69 -1.80
CA THR A 32 -16.41 -21.98 -1.14
C THR A 32 -15.33 -21.92 -0.07
N ARG A 33 -15.40 -22.80 0.94
CA ARG A 33 -14.32 -22.97 1.93
C ARG A 33 -12.96 -23.29 1.28
N ALA A 34 -12.96 -24.00 0.16
CA ALA A 34 -11.74 -24.27 -0.61
C ALA A 34 -11.16 -22.99 -1.23
N ALA A 35 -12.01 -22.08 -1.73
CA ALA A 35 -11.58 -20.76 -2.21
C ALA A 35 -11.00 -19.90 -1.08
N ILE A 36 -11.60 -19.94 0.12
CA ILE A 36 -11.01 -19.29 1.31
C ILE A 36 -9.63 -19.84 1.61
N ASN A 37 -9.46 -21.17 1.64
CA ASN A 37 -8.15 -21.77 1.91
C ASN A 37 -7.09 -21.36 0.87
N LYS A 38 -7.47 -21.33 -0.42
CA LYS A 38 -6.60 -20.84 -1.50
C LYS A 38 -6.24 -19.36 -1.32
N ALA A 39 -7.18 -18.52 -0.91
CA ALA A 39 -6.94 -17.10 -0.65
C ALA A 39 -6.03 -16.89 0.57
N VAL A 40 -6.20 -17.66 1.65
CA VAL A 40 -5.30 -17.66 2.82
C VAL A 40 -3.87 -18.02 2.40
N GLN A 41 -3.70 -19.10 1.63
CA GLN A 41 -2.38 -19.49 1.13
C GLN A 41 -1.75 -18.39 0.28
N ALA A 42 -2.54 -17.74 -0.58
CA ALA A 42 -2.06 -16.62 -1.39
C ALA A 42 -1.62 -15.42 -0.54
N LEU A 43 -2.33 -15.09 0.54
CA LEU A 43 -1.91 -14.04 1.48
C LEU A 43 -0.62 -14.43 2.23
N GLN A 44 -0.50 -15.68 2.67
CA GLN A 44 0.73 -16.18 3.32
C GLN A 44 1.95 -16.06 2.40
N LEU A 45 1.78 -16.29 1.09
CA LEU A 45 2.84 -16.10 0.10
C LEU A 45 3.29 -14.64 -0.05
N THR A 46 2.47 -13.66 0.37
CA THR A 46 2.86 -12.24 0.41
C THR A 46 3.67 -11.88 1.66
N GLY A 47 3.89 -12.83 2.58
CA GLY A 47 4.61 -12.61 3.84
C GLY A 47 3.71 -12.36 5.05
N LEU A 48 2.38 -12.46 4.91
CA LEU A 48 1.46 -12.37 6.06
C LEU A 48 1.49 -13.63 6.90
N GLU A 49 1.67 -13.44 8.21
CA GLU A 49 1.57 -14.52 9.19
C GLU A 49 0.10 -14.79 9.55
N ILE A 50 -0.47 -15.80 8.89
CA ILE A 50 -1.83 -16.28 9.16
C ILE A 50 -1.77 -17.60 9.92
N HIS A 51 -2.34 -17.63 11.12
CA HIS A 51 -2.46 -18.85 11.92
C HIS A 51 -3.71 -19.64 11.51
N CYS A 52 -3.49 -20.90 11.14
CA CYS A 52 -4.54 -21.84 10.74
C CYS A 52 -4.69 -22.90 11.83
N ILE A 53 -5.76 -22.84 12.62
CA ILE A 53 -6.02 -23.82 13.68
C ILE A 53 -7.19 -24.73 13.26
N PRO A 54 -6.97 -26.05 13.11
CA PRO A 54 -8.04 -26.99 12.82
C PRO A 54 -9.21 -26.87 13.81
N GLY A 55 -10.43 -26.80 13.30
CA GLY A 55 -11.65 -26.65 14.12
C GLY A 55 -11.91 -25.24 14.65
N ARG A 56 -10.94 -24.30 14.58
CA ARG A 56 -11.10 -22.91 15.05
C ARG A 56 -11.10 -21.88 13.92
N GLY A 57 -10.32 -22.10 12.86
CA GLY A 57 -10.29 -21.24 11.68
C GLY A 57 -8.97 -20.50 11.49
N TYR A 58 -9.05 -19.28 10.96
CA TYR A 58 -7.93 -18.45 10.52
C TYR A 58 -7.87 -17.15 11.33
N ARG A 59 -6.67 -16.63 11.58
CA ARG A 59 -6.46 -15.28 12.14
C ARG A 59 -5.12 -14.71 11.69
N LEU A 60 -4.99 -13.39 11.68
CA LEU A 60 -3.68 -12.74 11.70
C LEU A 60 -3.06 -12.84 13.11
N LEU A 61 -1.74 -12.89 13.18
CA LEU A 61 -1.03 -12.85 14.47
C LEU A 61 -1.27 -11.50 15.17
N GLU A 62 -1.08 -10.42 14.42
CA GLU A 62 -1.29 -9.03 14.82
C GLU A 62 -2.46 -8.42 14.03
N SER A 63 -3.19 -7.48 14.64
CA SER A 63 -4.19 -6.70 13.91
C SER A 63 -3.51 -5.82 12.87
N LEU A 64 -4.14 -5.67 11.72
CA LEU A 64 -3.63 -4.90 10.61
C LEU A 64 -4.62 -3.78 10.24
N ASP A 65 -4.12 -2.66 9.71
CA ASP A 65 -4.95 -1.65 9.06
C ASP A 65 -4.61 -1.57 7.56
N PRO A 66 -5.19 -2.45 6.71
CA PRO A 66 -4.85 -2.48 5.29
C PRO A 66 -5.18 -1.16 4.58
N LEU A 67 -4.35 -0.81 3.61
CA LEU A 67 -4.59 0.29 2.70
C LEU A 67 -5.92 0.08 1.97
N SER A 68 -6.74 1.12 1.98
CA SER A 68 -8.06 1.13 1.35
C SER A 68 -8.20 2.37 0.49
N THR A 69 -8.34 2.15 -0.82
CA THR A 69 -8.58 3.22 -1.79
C THR A 69 -9.77 4.08 -1.38
N ASP A 70 -10.88 3.47 -0.96
CA ASP A 70 -12.10 4.18 -0.57
C ASP A 70 -11.90 5.05 0.68
N ARG A 71 -11.20 4.54 1.70
CA ARG A 71 -10.90 5.34 2.91
C ARG A 71 -9.97 6.50 2.59
N ILE A 72 -8.92 6.28 1.81
CA ILE A 72 -7.95 7.31 1.46
C ILE A 72 -8.63 8.39 0.60
N THR A 73 -9.34 8.00 -0.45
CA THR A 73 -10.04 8.94 -1.34
C THR A 73 -11.16 9.68 -0.61
N GLY A 74 -11.92 9.02 0.27
CA GLY A 74 -12.93 9.67 1.12
C GLY A 74 -12.34 10.75 2.04
N LEU A 75 -11.18 10.47 2.65
CA LEU A 75 -10.48 11.46 3.48
C LEU A 75 -9.95 12.65 2.66
N LEU A 76 -9.47 12.43 1.44
CA LEU A 76 -8.98 13.50 0.57
C LEU A 76 -10.11 14.34 -0.03
N ALA A 77 -11.20 13.72 -0.42
CA ALA A 77 -12.40 14.41 -0.90
C ALA A 77 -12.96 15.35 0.18
N SER A 78 -12.92 14.95 1.46
CA SER A 78 -13.32 15.81 2.59
C SER A 78 -12.45 17.07 2.76
N ARG A 79 -11.31 17.13 2.06
CA ARG A 79 -10.36 18.25 2.06
C ARG A 79 -10.31 18.99 0.71
N ASP A 80 -11.29 18.74 -0.16
CA ASP A 80 -11.36 19.29 -1.51
C ASP A 80 -10.13 18.94 -2.37
N GLN A 81 -9.56 17.75 -2.15
CA GLN A 81 -8.43 17.21 -2.90
C GLN A 81 -8.87 16.01 -3.72
N ALA A 82 -9.10 16.21 -5.02
CA ALA A 82 -9.35 15.12 -5.96
C ALA A 82 -8.01 14.61 -6.53
N LEU A 83 -7.52 13.51 -5.97
CA LEU A 83 -6.30 12.84 -6.43
C LEU A 83 -6.64 11.46 -7.00
N GLU A 84 -5.98 11.09 -8.09
CA GLU A 84 -6.08 9.74 -8.64
C GLU A 84 -5.17 8.81 -7.83
N ILE A 85 -5.78 7.87 -7.10
CA ILE A 85 -5.10 6.96 -6.20
C ILE A 85 -5.39 5.53 -6.58
N GLU A 86 -4.33 4.76 -6.75
CA GLU A 86 -4.36 3.32 -6.91
C GLU A 86 -3.67 2.67 -5.72
N VAL A 87 -4.35 1.70 -5.10
CA VAL A 87 -3.79 0.86 -4.04
C VAL A 87 -3.70 -0.56 -4.57
N LEU A 88 -2.49 -1.09 -4.61
CA LEU A 88 -2.19 -2.46 -5.01
C LEU A 88 -1.89 -3.31 -3.78
N GLU A 89 -2.32 -4.56 -3.78
CA GLU A 89 -1.90 -5.48 -2.71
C GLU A 89 -0.42 -5.85 -2.87
N SER A 90 0.03 -6.10 -4.10
CA SER A 90 1.40 -6.49 -4.39
C SER A 90 1.80 -6.03 -5.79
N THR A 91 3.00 -5.47 -5.91
CA THR A 91 3.62 -5.06 -7.18
C THR A 91 5.12 -5.37 -7.14
N ALA A 92 5.78 -5.38 -8.30
CA ALA A 92 7.23 -5.32 -8.35
C ALA A 92 7.76 -4.01 -7.74
N SER A 93 7.21 -2.86 -8.16
CA SER A 93 7.62 -1.52 -7.70
C SER A 93 6.57 -0.48 -8.05
N THR A 94 6.05 0.25 -7.07
CA THR A 94 5.07 1.35 -7.24
C THR A 94 5.57 2.42 -8.21
N SER A 95 6.88 2.69 -8.24
CA SER A 95 7.46 3.66 -9.18
C SER A 95 7.46 3.15 -10.61
N GLN A 96 7.62 1.84 -10.81
CA GLN A 96 7.60 1.23 -12.13
C GLN A 96 6.17 1.18 -12.67
N GLU A 97 5.18 0.89 -11.81
CA GLU A 97 3.75 0.98 -12.18
C GLU A 97 3.40 2.36 -12.76
N LEU A 98 3.88 3.43 -12.13
CA LEU A 98 3.65 4.79 -12.63
C LEU A 98 4.42 5.10 -13.92
N ILE A 99 5.63 4.57 -14.10
CA ILE A 99 6.43 4.76 -15.32
C ILE A 99 5.81 4.00 -16.50
N ASP A 100 5.37 2.76 -16.27
CA ASP A 100 4.85 1.85 -17.29
C ASP A 100 3.40 2.15 -17.65
N SER A 101 2.70 2.92 -16.81
CA SER A 101 1.33 3.31 -17.07
C SER A 101 1.24 4.25 -18.29
N ASP A 102 1.00 3.63 -19.45
CA ASP A 102 0.73 4.30 -20.70
C ASP A 102 -0.72 4.80 -20.69
N ARG A 103 -0.93 6.11 -20.45
CA ARG A 103 -2.18 6.84 -20.71
C ARG A 103 -2.06 8.31 -20.32
N GLU A 104 -2.60 9.17 -21.19
CA GLU A 104 -2.97 10.59 -21.05
C GLU A 104 -2.34 11.41 -19.92
N PHE A 105 -1.85 12.59 -20.28
CA PHE A 105 -1.43 13.64 -19.33
C PHE A 105 -2.47 13.82 -18.21
N ARG A 106 -2.12 13.39 -17.00
CA ARG A 106 -2.87 13.61 -15.77
C ARG A 106 -1.95 14.38 -14.81
N PRO A 107 -2.46 15.39 -14.10
CA PRO A 107 -1.62 16.30 -13.34
C PRO A 107 -0.89 15.63 -12.17
N CYS A 108 -1.52 14.62 -11.54
CA CYS A 108 -0.93 13.86 -10.42
C CYS A 108 -1.59 12.49 -10.30
N ARG A 109 -0.79 11.42 -10.22
CA ARG A 109 -1.25 10.06 -9.89
C ARG A 109 -0.43 9.50 -8.75
N ILE A 110 -1.06 8.74 -7.87
CA ILE A 110 -0.42 8.13 -6.72
C ILE A 110 -0.67 6.62 -6.76
N CYS A 111 0.41 5.85 -6.64
CA CYS A 111 0.37 4.40 -6.51
C CYS A 111 0.89 4.03 -5.13
N LEU A 112 0.09 3.31 -4.34
CA LEU A 112 0.51 2.68 -3.10
C LEU A 112 0.50 1.17 -3.26
N ALA A 113 1.32 0.47 -2.48
CA ALA A 113 1.24 -0.96 -2.36
C ALA A 113 1.46 -1.44 -0.93
N GLU A 114 0.86 -2.58 -0.56
CA GLU A 114 1.18 -3.27 0.70
C GLU A 114 2.52 -4.00 0.62
N VAL A 115 2.84 -4.52 -0.57
CA VAL A 115 4.04 -5.33 -0.80
C VAL A 115 4.73 -4.92 -2.10
N GLN A 116 6.04 -4.65 -2.02
CA GLN A 116 6.92 -4.54 -3.18
C GLN A 116 7.88 -5.72 -3.25
N LEU A 117 7.76 -6.53 -4.31
CA LEU A 117 8.60 -7.71 -4.53
C LEU A 117 10.00 -7.36 -5.06
N ALA A 118 10.13 -6.21 -5.73
CA ALA A 118 11.36 -5.78 -6.38
C ALA A 118 11.62 -4.28 -6.14
N GLY A 119 11.38 -3.82 -4.90
CA GLY A 119 11.60 -2.43 -4.50
C GLY A 119 13.01 -1.93 -4.87
N ARG A 120 13.09 -0.72 -5.42
CA ARG A 120 14.35 -0.15 -5.93
C ARG A 120 14.70 1.14 -5.18
N GLY A 121 15.91 1.16 -4.64
CA GLY A 121 16.58 2.37 -4.17
C GLY A 121 17.49 2.95 -5.25
N ARG A 122 18.31 3.93 -4.86
CA ARG A 122 19.26 4.58 -5.77
C ARG A 122 20.39 3.63 -6.19
N ARG A 123 20.95 3.88 -7.39
CA ARG A 123 22.14 3.17 -7.92
C ARG A 123 21.96 1.64 -7.93
N GLY A 124 20.76 1.17 -8.25
CA GLY A 124 20.44 -0.25 -8.35
C GLY A 124 20.34 -1.01 -7.03
N ARG A 125 20.35 -0.32 -5.87
CA ARG A 125 20.16 -0.97 -4.57
C ARG A 125 18.73 -1.46 -4.43
N HIS A 126 18.56 -2.57 -3.72
CA HIS A 126 17.24 -3.06 -3.33
C HIS A 126 16.67 -2.21 -2.18
N TRP A 127 15.39 -1.88 -2.24
CA TRP A 127 14.66 -1.23 -1.15
C TRP A 127 13.84 -2.27 -0.42
N VAL A 128 14.20 -2.53 0.84
CA VAL A 128 13.51 -3.50 1.69
C VAL A 128 12.31 -2.81 2.34
N ALA A 129 11.13 -3.36 2.11
CA ALA A 129 9.90 -2.97 2.80
C ALA A 129 9.24 -4.26 3.34
N SER A 130 9.00 -4.29 4.64
CA SER A 130 8.27 -5.37 5.29
C SER A 130 6.80 -5.33 4.82
N PRO A 131 6.26 -6.44 4.29
CA PRO A 131 4.86 -6.53 3.87
C PRO A 131 3.92 -5.99 4.95
N TYR A 132 2.99 -5.11 4.56
CA TYR A 132 1.93 -4.58 5.44
C TYR A 132 2.42 -3.80 6.67
N GLN A 133 3.71 -3.44 6.74
CA GLN A 133 4.29 -2.68 7.87
C GLN A 133 4.89 -1.34 7.44
N ASN A 134 4.93 -1.05 6.14
CA ASN A 134 5.52 0.17 5.61
C ASN A 134 4.56 0.85 4.63
N ILE A 135 4.61 2.18 4.58
CA ILE A 135 3.96 2.95 3.52
C ILE A 135 4.89 2.96 2.31
N VAL A 136 4.55 2.17 1.30
CA VAL A 136 5.27 2.11 0.03
C VAL A 136 4.42 2.84 -1.02
N MET A 137 4.87 4.03 -1.41
CA MET A 137 4.11 4.95 -2.25
C MET A 137 5.02 5.62 -3.29
N SER A 138 4.49 5.78 -4.50
CA SER A 138 5.06 6.62 -5.54
C SER A 138 4.02 7.63 -6.03
N MET A 139 4.48 8.79 -6.49
CA MET A 139 3.63 9.85 -7.05
C MET A 139 4.23 10.34 -8.36
N SER A 140 3.42 10.43 -9.41
CA SER A 140 3.80 11.07 -10.67
C SER A 140 3.30 12.50 -10.69
N TRP A 141 4.09 13.39 -11.28
CA TRP A 141 3.76 14.79 -11.43
C TRP A 141 4.36 15.31 -12.73
N THR A 142 3.64 16.17 -13.43
CA THR A 142 4.18 16.81 -14.63
C THR A 142 4.56 18.26 -14.37
N PHE A 143 5.76 18.63 -14.79
CA PHE A 143 6.29 19.98 -14.66
C PHE A 143 6.50 20.59 -16.03
N GLU A 144 6.17 21.88 -16.16
CA GLU A 144 6.44 22.64 -17.39
C GLU A 144 7.93 23.00 -17.54
N THR A 145 8.69 22.95 -16.43
CA THR A 145 10.12 23.24 -16.39
C THR A 145 10.94 21.98 -16.66
N GLY A 146 12.07 22.13 -17.36
CA GLY A 146 13.04 21.05 -17.56
C GLY A 146 13.75 20.61 -16.27
N PRO A 147 14.54 19.51 -16.33
CA PRO A 147 15.16 18.88 -15.15
C PRO A 147 15.99 19.82 -14.26
N ALA A 148 16.63 20.84 -14.84
CA ALA A 148 17.40 21.84 -14.09
C ALA A 148 16.53 22.63 -13.09
N GLY A 149 15.27 22.90 -13.44
CA GLY A 149 14.31 23.57 -12.56
C GLY A 149 13.85 22.69 -11.38
N LEU A 150 14.11 21.38 -11.42
CA LEU A 150 13.67 20.40 -10.42
C LEU A 150 14.76 20.02 -9.42
N ALA A 151 15.93 20.69 -9.43
CA ALA A 151 17.06 20.37 -8.56
C ALA A 151 16.71 20.41 -7.05
N GLY A 152 15.70 21.20 -6.66
CA GLY A 152 15.21 21.29 -5.28
C GLY A 152 14.07 20.35 -4.91
N LEU A 153 13.51 19.59 -5.87
CA LEU A 153 12.29 18.81 -5.66
C LEU A 153 12.44 17.76 -4.56
N SER A 154 13.60 17.08 -4.51
CA SER A 154 13.89 16.08 -3.48
C SER A 154 13.90 16.67 -2.06
N LEU A 155 14.40 17.91 -1.92
CA LEU A 155 14.40 18.62 -0.62
C LEU A 155 12.99 19.07 -0.23
N ALA A 156 12.20 19.54 -1.19
CA ALA A 156 10.81 19.92 -0.96
C ALA A 156 9.98 18.69 -0.53
N ALA A 157 10.13 17.57 -1.22
CA ALA A 157 9.47 16.30 -0.88
C ALA A 157 9.88 15.81 0.52
N GLY A 158 11.18 15.80 0.83
CA GLY A 158 11.66 15.40 2.15
C GLY A 158 11.11 16.30 3.27
N THR A 159 11.06 17.62 3.05
CA THR A 159 10.47 18.57 4.01
C THR A 159 8.97 18.31 4.21
N ALA A 160 8.23 17.98 3.15
CA ALA A 160 6.81 17.65 3.23
C ALA A 160 6.57 16.37 4.05
N VAL A 161 7.41 15.35 3.88
CA VAL A 161 7.33 14.10 4.66
C VAL A 161 7.67 14.35 6.13
N ILE A 162 8.72 15.10 6.46
CA ILE A 162 9.04 15.46 7.86
C ILE A 162 7.84 16.16 8.52
N LYS A 163 7.25 17.17 7.85
CA LYS A 163 6.05 17.86 8.34
C LYS A 163 4.85 16.94 8.52
N ALA A 164 4.73 15.89 7.72
CA ALA A 164 3.69 14.89 7.89
C ALA A 164 3.97 14.01 9.12
N LEU A 165 5.20 13.52 9.27
CA LEU A 165 5.63 12.69 10.41
C LEU A 165 5.50 13.43 11.75
N GLU A 166 5.81 14.72 11.80
CA GLU A 166 5.63 15.58 12.99
C GLU A 166 4.18 15.60 13.48
N LYS A 167 3.20 15.58 12.56
CA LYS A 167 1.76 15.52 12.92
C LYS A 167 1.38 14.19 13.58
N PHE A 168 2.19 13.15 13.40
CA PHE A 168 2.06 11.85 14.05
C PHE A 168 2.99 11.71 15.26
N GLY A 169 3.60 12.80 15.73
CA GLY A 169 4.41 12.83 16.96
C GLY A 169 5.87 12.40 16.78
N VAL A 170 6.35 12.20 15.55
CA VAL A 170 7.76 11.93 15.30
C VAL A 170 8.56 13.21 15.48
N GLN A 171 9.48 13.21 16.45
CA GLN A 171 10.32 14.38 16.77
C GLN A 171 11.76 14.16 16.32
N GLY A 172 12.41 15.23 15.87
CA GLY A 172 13.84 15.22 15.52
C GLY A 172 14.19 14.55 14.20
N ALA A 173 13.20 14.22 13.35
CA ALA A 173 13.46 13.78 11.98
C ALA A 173 14.17 14.89 11.19
N GLY A 174 15.21 14.53 10.44
CA GLY A 174 16.05 15.47 9.70
C GLY A 174 16.21 15.04 8.25
N LEU A 175 16.73 15.93 7.39
CA LEU A 175 17.06 15.54 6.02
C LEU A 175 18.49 15.05 5.95
N LYS A 176 18.66 13.81 5.51
CA LYS A 176 19.93 13.33 4.98
C LYS A 176 19.96 13.63 3.48
N TRP A 177 20.65 14.71 3.15
CA TRP A 177 20.76 15.21 1.78
C TRP A 177 21.27 14.11 0.81
N PRO A 178 20.70 13.98 -0.40
CA PRO A 178 19.65 14.84 -0.97
C PRO A 178 18.21 14.29 -0.82
N ASN A 179 18.01 13.06 -0.36
CA ASN A 179 16.75 12.33 -0.62
C ASN A 179 16.32 11.35 0.46
N ASP A 180 16.99 11.35 1.62
CA ASP A 180 16.67 10.46 2.74
C ASP A 180 16.23 11.31 3.95
N ILE A 181 15.43 10.72 4.84
CA ILE A 181 15.01 11.28 6.14
C ILE A 181 15.55 10.38 7.24
#